data_AF-A0A7K4CL69-F1
#
_entry.id   AF-A0A7K4CL69-F1
#
_cell.length_a   1.000
_cell.length_b   1.000
_cell.length_c   1.000
_cell.angle_alpha   90.00
_cell.angle_beta   90.00
_cell.angle_gamma   90.00
#
_symmetry.space_group_name_H-M   'P 1'
#
loop_
_entity.id
_entity.type
_entity.pdbx_description
1 polymer ?
#
loop_
_entity_poly.entity_id
_entity_poly.type
_entity_poly.pdbx_seq_one_letter_code
_entity_poly.pdbx_strand_id
1 'polypeptide(L)'
;MAQNSLEQRRAAIALETVNRIKGKGYEGKFRSYVVRLPASIVMNGLGQALASELAAAGRGEVGKSDKEAHESLYEAIKNWLLAERKIYPEKSDLMSAIVSGSQDQYVLAQAEALAYLEWLKKFSQAFLKKEDDQ
;
A
#
# COMPACT_ATOMS: atom_id res chain seq x y z
N MET A 1 13.45 -26.83 1.55
CA MET A 1 13.65 -25.41 1.95
C MET A 1 12.48 -25.02 2.84
N ALA A 2 12.72 -24.47 4.02
CA ALA A 2 11.62 -24.02 4.89
C ALA A 2 10.84 -22.90 4.18
N GLN A 3 9.53 -23.07 4.05
CA GLN A 3 8.67 -22.05 3.45
C GLN A 3 8.46 -20.93 4.46
N ASN A 4 8.71 -19.69 4.06
CA ASN A 4 8.45 -18.52 4.92
C ASN A 4 6.98 -18.48 5.32
N SER A 5 6.71 -18.17 6.59
CA SER A 5 5.36 -17.92 7.06
C SER A 5 4.75 -16.71 6.34
N LEU A 6 3.42 -16.60 6.35
CA LEU A 6 2.75 -15.46 5.74
C LEU A 6 3.18 -14.12 6.36
N GLU A 7 3.41 -14.09 7.67
CA GLU A 7 3.97 -12.93 8.36
C GLU A 7 5.37 -12.57 7.87
N GLN A 8 6.24 -13.57 7.69
CA GLN A 8 7.57 -13.33 7.14
C GLN A 8 7.51 -12.78 5.71
N ARG A 9 6.54 -13.22 4.89
CA ARG A 9 6.33 -12.67 3.55
C ARG A 9 5.82 -11.23 3.58
N ARG A 10 4.85 -10.91 4.44
CA ARG A 10 4.37 -9.52 4.66
C ARG A 10 5.52 -8.60 5.03
N ALA A 11 6.31 -9.01 6.02
CA ALA A 11 7.47 -8.26 6.47
C ALA A 11 8.52 -8.08 5.36
N ALA A 12 8.84 -9.14 4.61
CA ALA A 12 9.83 -9.08 3.54
C ALA A 12 9.45 -8.07 2.44
N ILE A 13 8.21 -8.13 1.93
CA ILE A 13 7.74 -7.22 0.87
C ILE A 13 7.61 -5.78 1.38
N ALA A 14 7.18 -5.60 2.63
CA ALA A 14 7.10 -4.27 3.25
C ALA A 14 8.48 -3.64 3.43
N LEU A 15 9.46 -4.42 3.88
CA LEU A 15 10.85 -3.97 4.03
C LEU A 15 11.47 -3.62 2.68
N GLU A 16 11.27 -4.46 1.66
CA GLU A 16 11.73 -4.17 0.30
C GLU A 16 11.14 -2.87 -0.23
N THR A 17 9.84 -2.66 -0.05
CA THR A 17 9.15 -1.44 -0.45
C THR A 17 9.79 -0.22 0.21
N VAL A 18 9.95 -0.24 1.54
CA VAL A 18 10.57 0.86 2.29
C VAL A 18 12.00 1.14 1.83
N ASN A 19 12.78 0.10 1.54
CA ASN A 19 14.15 0.28 1.03
C ASN A 19 14.20 0.96 -0.35
N ARG A 20 13.19 0.76 -1.21
CA ARG A 20 13.08 1.47 -2.50
C ARG A 20 12.71 2.95 -2.34
N ILE A 21 11.96 3.28 -1.28
CA ILE A 21 11.53 4.65 -0.95
C ILE A 21 12.62 5.43 -0.23
N LYS A 22 13.50 4.75 0.52
CA LYS A 22 14.60 5.38 1.24
C LYS A 22 15.51 6.17 0.29
N GLY A 23 15.83 7.40 0.66
CA GLY A 23 16.60 8.34 -0.16
C GLY A 23 15.80 9.08 -1.23
N LYS A 24 14.49 8.86 -1.35
CA LYS A 24 13.63 9.62 -2.27
C LYS A 24 13.19 10.94 -1.65
N GLY A 25 12.93 11.95 -2.49
CA GLY A 25 12.46 13.27 -2.03
C GLY A 25 11.07 13.29 -1.39
N TYR A 26 10.39 12.14 -1.30
CA TYR A 26 9.03 12.02 -0.79
C TYR A 26 8.89 11.01 0.36
N GLU A 27 10.01 10.63 1.02
CA GLU A 27 10.03 9.73 2.18
C GLU A 27 9.02 10.09 3.27
N GLY A 28 9.02 11.35 3.70
CA GLY A 28 8.14 11.86 4.75
C GLY A 28 6.66 11.70 4.40
N LYS A 29 6.29 12.04 3.17
CA LYS A 29 4.92 11.92 2.65
C LYS A 29 4.48 10.48 2.56
N PHE A 30 5.32 9.60 1.98
CA PHE A 30 5.02 8.17 1.93
C PHE A 30 4.78 7.59 3.33
N ARG A 31 5.64 7.93 4.29
CA ARG A 31 5.49 7.53 5.70
C ARG A 31 4.16 8.02 6.29
N SER A 32 3.80 9.29 6.08
CA SER A 32 2.51 9.86 6.52
C SER A 32 1.32 9.13 5.88
N TYR A 33 1.41 8.78 4.60
CA TYR A 33 0.33 8.14 3.84
C TYR A 33 0.11 6.67 4.24
N VAL A 34 1.20 5.94 4.46
CA VAL A 34 1.16 4.59 5.03
C VAL A 34 0.49 4.59 6.41
N VAL A 35 0.75 5.60 7.24
CA VAL A 35 0.18 5.69 8.60
C VAL A 35 -1.33 5.92 8.57
N ARG A 36 -1.85 6.72 7.62
CA ARG A 36 -3.29 7.04 7.54
C ARG A 36 -4.13 5.97 6.85
N LEU A 37 -3.56 5.26 5.86
CA LEU A 37 -4.34 4.36 4.98
C LEU A 37 -5.12 3.26 5.73
N PRO A 38 -4.59 2.60 6.79
CA PRO A 38 -5.36 1.63 7.56
C PRO A 38 -6.67 2.19 8.13
N ALA A 39 -6.63 3.42 8.67
CA ALA A 39 -7.83 4.06 9.21
C ALA A 39 -8.84 4.37 8.10
N SER A 40 -8.37 4.86 6.95
CA SER A 40 -9.22 5.10 5.77
C SER A 40 -9.90 3.81 5.28
N ILE A 41 -9.18 2.68 5.26
CA ILE A 41 -9.76 1.38 4.88
C ILE A 41 -10.84 0.95 5.88
N VAL A 42 -10.62 1.12 7.18
CA VAL A 42 -11.60 0.76 8.21
C VAL A 42 -12.85 1.63 8.13
N MET A 43 -12.70 2.94 7.89
CA MET A 43 -13.84 3.87 7.81
C MET A 43 -14.63 3.76 6.51
N ASN A 44 -13.94 3.67 5.38
CA ASN A 44 -14.54 3.85 4.05
C ASN A 44 -14.54 2.57 3.20
N GLY A 45 -13.88 1.51 3.68
CA GLY A 45 -13.63 0.29 2.93
C GLY A 45 -12.40 0.37 2.01
N LEU A 46 -11.90 -0.81 1.62
CA LEU A 46 -10.72 -0.95 0.75
C LEU A 46 -10.86 -0.19 -0.57
N GLY A 47 -12.02 -0.32 -1.25
CA GLY A 47 -12.23 0.25 -2.57
C GLY A 47 -12.15 1.78 -2.57
N GLN A 48 -12.87 2.45 -1.68
CA GLN A 48 -12.87 3.92 -1.61
C GLN A 48 -11.50 4.45 -1.19
N ALA A 49 -10.86 3.81 -0.20
CA ALA A 49 -9.54 4.22 0.26
C ALA A 49 -8.49 4.16 -0.87
N LEU A 50 -8.45 3.07 -1.64
CA LEU A 50 -7.50 2.93 -2.75
C LEU A 50 -7.86 3.81 -3.96
N ALA A 51 -9.14 4.07 -4.21
CA ALA A 51 -9.55 5.03 -5.23
C ALA A 51 -9.07 6.45 -4.90
N SER A 52 -9.08 6.86 -3.62
CA SER A 52 -8.53 8.15 -3.19
C SER A 52 -7.01 8.23 -3.40
N GLU A 53 -6.27 7.17 -3.05
CA GLU A 53 -4.82 7.11 -3.29
C GLU A 53 -4.49 7.17 -4.79
N LEU A 54 -5.24 6.46 -5.64
CA LEU A 54 -5.10 6.50 -7.10
C LEU A 54 -5.42 7.88 -7.70
N ALA A 55 -6.48 8.53 -7.22
CA ALA A 55 -6.85 9.86 -7.69
C ALA A 55 -5.75 10.89 -7.39
N ALA A 56 -5.18 10.84 -6.19
CA ALA A 56 -4.10 11.71 -5.77
C ALA A 56 -2.77 11.43 -6.51
N ALA A 57 -2.51 10.17 -6.87
CA ALA A 57 -1.36 9.79 -7.70
C ALA A 57 -1.43 10.35 -9.13
N GLY A 58 -2.60 10.29 -9.78
CA GLY A 58 -2.73 10.60 -11.21
C GLY A 58 -3.17 12.02 -11.55
N ARG A 59 -4.29 12.47 -10.97
CA ARG A 59 -5.02 13.67 -11.43
C ARG A 59 -5.22 14.72 -10.34
N GLY A 60 -4.78 14.47 -9.12
CA GLY A 60 -4.85 15.43 -8.03
C GLY A 60 -4.04 16.70 -8.32
N GLU A 61 -4.55 17.85 -7.88
CA GLU A 61 -3.83 19.12 -7.77
C GLU A 61 -2.84 19.10 -6.58
N VAL A 62 -2.04 18.02 -6.50
CA VAL A 62 -1.06 17.83 -5.43
C VAL A 62 0.35 18.00 -5.99
N GLY A 63 1.31 18.32 -5.12
CA GLY A 63 2.70 18.52 -5.50
C GLY A 63 3.33 17.25 -6.07
N LYS A 64 4.44 17.38 -6.80
CA LYS A 64 5.13 16.24 -7.41
C LYS A 64 5.48 15.13 -6.39
N SER A 65 6.00 15.52 -5.22
CA SER A 65 6.34 14.57 -4.15
C SER A 65 5.12 13.87 -3.55
N ASP A 66 3.95 14.52 -3.53
CA ASP A 66 2.69 13.86 -3.14
C ASP A 66 2.30 12.80 -4.15
N LYS A 67 2.32 13.14 -5.44
CA LYS A 67 1.97 12.19 -6.51
C LYS A 67 2.83 10.94 -6.43
N GLU A 68 4.14 11.11 -6.32
CA GLU A 68 5.09 10.01 -6.22
C GLU A 68 4.88 9.15 -4.95
N ALA A 69 4.55 9.78 -3.80
CA ALA A 69 4.26 9.05 -2.57
C ALA A 69 2.94 8.27 -2.64
N HIS A 70 1.88 8.88 -3.16
CA HIS A 70 0.58 8.25 -3.37
C HIS A 70 0.66 7.10 -4.37
N GLU A 71 1.35 7.30 -5.50
CA GLU A 71 1.59 6.29 -6.52
C GLU A 71 2.35 5.09 -5.93
N SER A 72 3.42 5.37 -5.19
CA SER A 72 4.22 4.32 -4.53
C SER A 72 3.41 3.51 -3.52
N LEU A 73 2.53 4.18 -2.76
CA LEU A 73 1.66 3.50 -1.79
C LEU A 73 0.61 2.63 -2.49
N TYR A 74 -0.05 3.18 -3.52
CA TYR A 74 -1.02 2.44 -4.32
C TYR A 74 -0.39 1.20 -4.97
N GLU A 75 0.77 1.35 -5.60
CA GLU A 75 1.49 0.24 -6.25
C GLU A 75 1.99 -0.79 -5.23
N ALA A 76 2.38 -0.39 -4.01
CA ALA A 76 2.74 -1.33 -2.96
C ALA A 76 1.56 -2.24 -2.56
N ILE A 77 0.36 -1.67 -2.40
CA ILE A 77 -0.85 -2.45 -2.09
C ILE A 77 -1.28 -3.31 -3.27
N LYS A 78 -1.25 -2.76 -4.48
CA LYS A 78 -1.53 -3.49 -5.71
C LYS A 78 -0.61 -4.70 -5.88
N ASN A 79 0.69 -4.52 -5.74
CA ASN A 79 1.66 -5.61 -5.83
C ASN A 79 1.36 -6.70 -4.78
N TRP A 80 1.08 -6.30 -3.53
CA TRP A 80 0.74 -7.24 -2.48
C TRP A 80 -0.51 -8.07 -2.80
N LEU A 81 -1.60 -7.43 -3.24
CA LEU A 81 -2.88 -8.10 -3.48
C LEU A 81 -2.88 -8.94 -4.76
N LEU A 82 -2.21 -8.47 -5.83
CA LEU A 82 -2.24 -9.10 -7.15
C LEU A 82 -1.11 -10.11 -7.38
N ALA A 83 0.13 -9.77 -7.04
CA ALA A 83 1.30 -10.60 -7.36
C ALA A 83 1.68 -11.52 -6.21
N GLU A 84 1.69 -10.99 -4.98
CA GLU A 84 2.18 -11.74 -3.82
C GLU A 84 1.12 -12.65 -3.20
N ARG A 85 -0.08 -12.10 -2.95
CA ARG A 85 -1.21 -12.83 -2.36
C ARG A 85 -2.15 -13.44 -3.39
N LYS A 86 -2.16 -12.91 -4.61
CA LYS A 86 -2.96 -13.43 -5.73
C LYS A 86 -4.44 -13.58 -5.38
N ILE A 87 -4.97 -12.63 -4.62
CA ILE A 87 -6.41 -12.60 -4.25
C ILE A 87 -7.24 -12.29 -5.50
N TYR A 88 -6.70 -11.42 -6.35
CA TYR A 88 -7.19 -11.16 -7.69
C TYR A 88 -6.12 -11.56 -8.73
N PRO A 89 -6.48 -11.69 -10.01
CA PRO A 89 -5.53 -12.05 -11.06
C PRO A 89 -4.41 -11.00 -11.19
N GLU A 90 -3.18 -11.48 -11.36
CA GLU A 90 -1.97 -10.65 -11.36
C GLU A 90 -1.97 -9.55 -12.43
N LYS A 91 -2.55 -9.82 -13.60
CA LYS A 91 -2.60 -8.89 -14.75
C LYS A 91 -3.82 -7.97 -14.75
N SER A 92 -4.62 -7.99 -13.69
CA SER A 92 -5.80 -7.14 -13.60
C SER A 92 -5.45 -5.72 -13.18
N ASP A 93 -6.26 -4.76 -13.62
CA ASP A 93 -6.34 -3.47 -12.94
C ASP A 93 -6.98 -3.68 -11.55
N LEU A 94 -6.35 -3.14 -10.49
CA LEU A 94 -6.78 -3.39 -9.11
C LEU A 94 -8.19 -2.83 -8.85
N MET A 95 -8.53 -1.65 -9.38
CA MET A 95 -9.85 -1.06 -9.16
C MET A 95 -10.94 -1.89 -9.83
N SER A 96 -10.70 -2.30 -11.08
CA SER A 96 -11.59 -3.20 -11.81
C SER A 96 -11.74 -4.54 -11.08
N ALA A 97 -10.66 -5.08 -10.52
CA ALA A 97 -10.68 -6.34 -9.77
C ALA A 97 -11.46 -6.23 -8.44
N ILE A 98 -11.32 -5.12 -7.71
CA ILE A 98 -12.08 -4.87 -6.47
C ILE A 98 -13.58 -4.76 -6.76
N VAL A 99 -13.97 -4.07 -7.84
CA VAL A 99 -15.38 -3.84 -8.18
C VAL A 99 -16.05 -5.11 -8.74
N SER A 100 -15.33 -5.91 -9.53
CA SER A 100 -15.88 -7.12 -10.18
C SER A 100 -15.68 -8.41 -9.37
N GLY A 101 -14.85 -8.38 -8.33
CA GLY A 101 -14.55 -9.54 -7.48
C GLY A 101 -15.72 -9.96 -6.60
N SER A 102 -15.66 -11.19 -6.08
CA SER A 102 -16.66 -11.68 -5.14
C SER A 102 -16.55 -10.99 -3.77
N GLN A 103 -17.60 -11.08 -2.97
CA GLN A 103 -17.60 -10.59 -1.58
C GLN A 103 -16.48 -11.24 -0.75
N ASP A 104 -16.24 -12.54 -0.91
CA ASP A 104 -15.17 -13.26 -0.20
C ASP A 104 -13.79 -12.73 -0.58
N GLN A 105 -13.55 -12.46 -1.87
CA GLN A 105 -12.31 -11.85 -2.33
C GLN A 105 -12.13 -10.45 -1.76
N TYR A 106 -13.21 -9.65 -1.70
CA TYR A 106 -13.17 -8.30 -1.13
C TYR A 106 -12.82 -8.32 0.36
N VAL A 107 -13.48 -9.17 1.15
CA VAL A 107 -13.20 -9.30 2.59
C VAL A 107 -11.78 -9.78 2.84
N LEU A 108 -11.32 -10.78 2.07
CA LEU A 108 -9.95 -11.28 2.15
C LEU A 108 -8.93 -10.20 1.77
N ALA A 109 -9.16 -9.45 0.68
CA ALA A 109 -8.30 -8.37 0.25
C ALA A 109 -8.19 -7.26 1.30
N GLN A 110 -9.31 -6.90 1.93
CA GLN A 110 -9.30 -5.89 2.99
C GLN A 110 -8.49 -6.35 4.20
N ALA A 111 -8.68 -7.60 4.65
CA ALA A 111 -7.91 -8.17 5.77
C ALA A 111 -6.41 -8.25 5.44
N GLU A 112 -6.06 -8.71 4.24
CA GLU A 112 -4.66 -8.83 3.78
C GLU A 112 -3.98 -7.48 3.58
N ALA A 113 -4.69 -6.46 3.09
CA ALA A 113 -4.16 -5.10 2.96
C ALA A 113 -3.84 -4.51 4.33
N LEU A 114 -4.73 -4.67 5.31
CA LEU A 114 -4.51 -4.18 6.69
C LEU A 114 -3.32 -4.87 7.36
N ALA A 115 -3.22 -6.20 7.25
CA ALA A 115 -2.11 -6.96 7.83
C ALA A 115 -0.76 -6.60 7.20
N TYR A 116 -0.73 -6.38 5.88
CA TYR A 116 0.47 -5.89 5.20
C TYR A 116 0.84 -4.46 5.60
N LEU A 117 -0.15 -3.56 5.69
CA LEU A 117 0.05 -2.18 6.09
C LEU A 117 0.61 -2.04 7.50
N GLU A 118 0.33 -3.00 8.40
CA GLU A 118 0.94 -3.00 9.74
C GLU A 118 2.47 -3.10 9.66
N TRP A 119 3.00 -4.02 8.85
CA TRP A 119 4.43 -4.15 8.61
C TRP A 119 5.00 -2.95 7.85
N LEU A 120 4.31 -2.49 6.81
CA LEU A 120 4.74 -1.33 6.03
C LEU A 120 4.83 -0.07 6.89
N LYS A 121 3.88 0.11 7.82
CA LYS A 121 3.90 1.20 8.81
C LYS A 121 5.07 1.09 9.76
N LYS A 122 5.33 -0.09 10.34
CA LYS A 122 6.45 -0.28 11.27
C LYS A 122 7.79 0.03 10.59
N PHE A 123 7.99 -0.46 9.37
CA PHE A 123 9.24 -0.21 8.64
C PHE A 123 9.36 1.21 8.10
N SER A 124 8.26 1.83 7.63
CA SER A 124 8.31 3.24 7.20
C SER A 124 8.67 4.15 8.37
N GLN A 125 8.17 3.86 9.57
CA GLN A 125 8.52 4.60 10.77
C GLN A 125 9.95 4.39 11.24
N ALA A 126 10.52 3.20 11.01
CA ALA A 126 11.87 2.86 11.44
C ALA A 126 12.96 3.38 10.48
N PHE A 127 12.70 3.43 9.18
CA PHE A 127 13.75 3.63 8.17
C PHE A 127 13.61 4.88 7.31
N LEU A 128 12.43 5.51 7.27
CA LEU A 128 12.20 6.71 6.46
C LEU A 128 12.18 7.97 7.33
N LYS A 129 12.69 9.08 6.78
CA LYS A 129 12.65 10.39 7.44
C LYS A 129 11.23 10.89 7.66
N LYS A 130 11.00 11.75 8.66
CA LYS A 130 9.75 12.50 8.78
C LYS A 130 9.73 13.65 7.77
N GLU A 131 8.55 14.17 7.50
CA GLU A 131 8.38 15.33 6.61
C GLU A 131 9.03 16.59 7.20
N ASP A 132 9.01 16.75 8.53
CA ASP A 132 9.67 17.86 9.22
C ASP A 132 11.22 17.73 9.28
N ASP A 133 11.77 16.58 8.89
CA ASP A 133 13.21 16.31 8.87
C ASP A 133 13.84 16.53 7.46
N GLN A 134 13.09 17.11 6.52
CA GLN A 134 13.49 17.35 5.13
C GLN A 134 13.92 18.80 4.85
#